data_AF-A0A5E7Z132-F1
#
_entry.id   AF-A0A5E7Z132-F1
#
_cell.length_a   1.000
_cell.length_b   1.000
_cell.length_c   1.000
_cell.angle_alpha   90.00
_cell.angle_beta   90.00
_cell.angle_gamma   90.00
#
_symmetry.space_group_name_H-M   'P 1'
#
loop_
_entity.id
_entity.type
_entity.pdbx_description
1 polymer ?
#
loop_
_entity_poly.entity_id
_entity_poly.type
_entity_poly.pdbx_seq_one_letter_code
_entity_poly.pdbx_strand_id
1 'polypeptide(L)'
;MERKTTIVKASVVLLFLMVFSAARAQESQNTILNGFESGNYTVYKLGEKGKFEKVGKPWPVVITKQGGNVSEVLVKRSGILDEPFAPDVPGYPAYFAFKDLRLSFLNDYAVYYEWNGKQEATTKYVLVKEGGDFNLDPGATNKLVAAYATATFKNQTSARDNVKAKKAELAEAERKANSLEEKAVAKIEIQLVSQPAKVAHFSEAIKYGVVATLKDGTMLKTPNLGGKIPWEDFELAHKGCSNTIDEVRVDVDASSLTDDVVLLQITSVYHPSLKASLAINTTNDVSVQVNQNGFWGNERHQHMTVFQGVDGQHAGNGDDLVIKVQTVRHKKTGASLNKIEIYNTSKAKTVAHYKLTPDTPLIINAKGGQGMNGSKGRQSETAGGNGGNGGNGGSVTIIKDPSVASFNVTINNQGGKGGNGGPPYYNTGIKGNDGNPGADGYTDTKIASVNLNF
;
A
#
# COMPACT_ATOMS: atom_id res chain seq x y z
N MET A 1 -41.76 -43.91 -64.49
CA MET A 1 -43.06 -43.62 -65.14
C MET A 1 -43.94 -42.85 -64.16
N GLU A 2 -44.89 -42.04 -64.61
CA GLU A 2 -45.56 -41.02 -63.77
C GLU A 2 -46.36 -41.59 -62.59
N ARG A 3 -46.42 -40.81 -61.49
CA ARG A 3 -47.67 -40.46 -60.81
C ARG A 3 -47.62 -39.04 -60.23
N LYS A 4 -48.58 -38.20 -60.65
CA LYS A 4 -49.11 -37.06 -59.87
C LYS A 4 -49.99 -37.68 -58.74
N THR A 5 -50.50 -37.02 -57.70
CA THR A 5 -50.79 -35.61 -57.34
C THR A 5 -50.72 -35.55 -55.78
N THR A 6 -50.87 -34.49 -54.97
CA THR A 6 -51.54 -33.17 -55.04
C THR A 6 -50.91 -32.20 -54.02
N ILE A 7 -51.08 -30.88 -54.19
CA ILE A 7 -50.72 -29.86 -53.18
C ILE A 7 -51.90 -29.59 -52.23
N VAL A 8 -51.65 -29.53 -50.92
CA VAL A 8 -52.51 -28.84 -49.95
C VAL A 8 -51.67 -27.86 -49.14
N LYS A 9 -52.24 -26.69 -48.83
CA LYS A 9 -51.54 -25.53 -48.25
C LYS A 9 -51.55 -25.55 -46.73
N ALA A 10 -50.44 -25.16 -46.11
CA ALA A 10 -50.40 -24.68 -44.73
C ALA A 10 -49.60 -23.37 -44.69
N SER A 11 -50.29 -22.24 -44.68
CA SER A 11 -49.65 -20.91 -44.66
C SER A 11 -49.26 -20.52 -43.23
N VAL A 12 -47.96 -20.36 -42.96
CA VAL A 12 -47.48 -19.57 -41.82
C VAL A 12 -46.54 -18.49 -42.36
N VAL A 13 -46.96 -17.24 -42.22
CA VAL A 13 -46.19 -16.07 -42.65
C VAL A 13 -45.16 -15.75 -41.57
N LEU A 14 -43.88 -16.04 -41.82
CA LEU A 14 -42.76 -15.57 -41.00
C LEU A 14 -41.93 -14.56 -41.80
N LEU A 15 -42.53 -13.40 -42.07
CA LEU A 15 -41.97 -12.36 -42.91
C LEU A 15 -40.91 -11.54 -42.15
N PHE A 16 -39.65 -11.68 -42.56
CA PHE A 16 -38.62 -10.64 -42.58
C PHE A 16 -38.72 -9.52 -41.51
N LEU A 17 -38.35 -9.83 -40.27
CA LEU A 17 -37.99 -8.84 -39.24
C LEU A 17 -36.62 -9.11 -38.58
N MET A 18 -35.71 -9.77 -39.30
CA MET A 18 -34.28 -9.58 -39.06
C MET A 18 -33.87 -8.18 -39.56
N VAL A 19 -34.23 -7.16 -38.80
CA VAL A 19 -33.54 -5.88 -38.84
C VAL A 19 -32.12 -6.17 -38.35
N PHE A 20 -31.20 -6.33 -39.29
CA PHE A 20 -29.78 -6.21 -39.01
C PHE A 20 -29.54 -4.77 -38.54
N SER A 21 -29.67 -4.56 -37.24
CA SER A 21 -29.09 -3.43 -36.51
C SER A 21 -27.58 -3.54 -36.67
N ALA A 22 -27.08 -3.12 -37.83
CA ALA A 22 -25.67 -3.16 -38.18
C ALA A 22 -24.91 -2.45 -37.06
N ALA A 23 -24.12 -3.22 -36.31
CA ALA A 23 -23.32 -2.69 -35.23
C ALA A 23 -22.30 -1.72 -35.83
N ARG A 24 -22.65 -0.42 -35.85
CA ARG A 24 -21.77 0.65 -36.30
C ARG A 24 -20.56 0.62 -35.39
N ALA A 25 -19.46 0.04 -35.90
CA ALA A 25 -18.22 -0.10 -35.15
C ALA A 25 -17.80 1.29 -34.68
N GLN A 26 -17.61 1.45 -33.36
CA GLN A 26 -17.36 2.76 -32.77
C GLN A 26 -16.15 3.42 -33.46
N GLU A 27 -16.39 4.55 -34.12
CA GLU A 27 -15.38 5.23 -34.91
C GLU A 27 -14.22 5.75 -34.05
N SER A 28 -13.00 5.65 -34.57
CA SER A 28 -11.81 6.16 -33.89
C SER A 28 -11.79 7.69 -33.88
N GLN A 29 -11.04 8.26 -32.95
CA GLN A 29 -10.79 9.70 -32.91
C GLN A 29 -10.13 10.24 -34.19
N ASN A 30 -9.31 9.43 -34.89
CA ASN A 30 -8.77 9.81 -36.21
C ASN A 30 -9.87 9.94 -37.28
N THR A 31 -10.90 9.11 -37.19
CA THR A 31 -12.06 9.14 -38.09
C THR A 31 -12.93 10.37 -37.80
N ILE A 32 -13.27 10.57 -36.52
CA ILE A 32 -14.10 11.68 -36.03
C ILE A 32 -13.44 13.03 -36.33
N LEU A 33 -12.12 13.17 -36.14
CA LEU A 33 -11.34 14.37 -36.46
C LEU A 33 -11.15 14.66 -37.97
N ASN A 34 -11.92 14.02 -38.85
CA ASN A 34 -12.12 14.50 -40.22
C ASN A 34 -13.35 15.43 -40.34
N GLY A 35 -14.21 15.49 -39.33
CA GLY A 35 -15.28 16.49 -39.21
C GLY A 35 -14.88 17.75 -38.43
N PHE A 36 -13.63 17.84 -37.94
CA PHE A 36 -13.13 18.94 -37.12
C PHE A 36 -11.93 19.64 -37.77
N GLU A 37 -11.79 20.93 -37.48
CA GLU A 37 -10.79 21.82 -38.06
C GLU A 37 -10.00 22.53 -36.94
N SER A 38 -8.75 22.91 -37.22
CA SER A 38 -7.97 23.80 -36.35
C SER A 38 -8.61 25.19 -36.34
N GLY A 39 -8.71 25.82 -35.17
CA GLY A 39 -9.35 27.12 -35.02
C GLY A 39 -9.67 27.49 -33.58
N ASN A 40 -10.49 28.52 -33.39
CA ASN A 40 -11.01 28.91 -32.08
C ASN A 40 -12.21 28.04 -31.69
N TYR A 41 -12.24 27.60 -30.43
CA TYR A 41 -13.37 26.87 -29.87
C TYR A 41 -13.97 27.63 -28.69
N THR A 42 -15.30 27.78 -28.69
CA THR A 42 -16.07 28.27 -27.56
C THR A 42 -15.96 27.26 -26.42
N VAL A 43 -15.55 27.71 -25.24
CA VAL A 43 -15.30 26.80 -24.11
C VAL A 43 -16.38 26.94 -23.04
N TYR A 44 -16.79 25.81 -22.49
CA TYR A 44 -17.70 25.71 -21.36
C TYR A 44 -16.97 25.05 -20.20
N LYS A 45 -17.09 25.58 -18.98
CA LYS A 45 -16.52 25.01 -17.75
C LYS A 45 -17.64 24.58 -16.79
N LEU A 46 -17.36 23.71 -15.82
CA LEU A 46 -18.30 23.50 -14.71
C LEU A 46 -18.35 24.75 -13.80
N GLY A 47 -19.55 25.30 -13.62
CA GLY A 47 -19.85 26.42 -12.73
C GLY A 47 -20.28 26.00 -11.33
N GLU A 48 -20.36 26.97 -10.42
CA GLU A 48 -20.69 26.75 -9.00
C GLU A 48 -22.05 26.08 -8.79
N LYS A 49 -22.99 26.27 -9.73
CA LYS A 49 -24.34 25.68 -9.72
C LYS A 49 -24.40 24.29 -10.35
N GLY A 50 -23.25 23.63 -10.57
CA GLY A 50 -23.18 22.27 -11.11
C GLY A 50 -23.61 22.15 -12.58
N LYS A 51 -23.56 23.25 -13.34
CA LYS A 51 -23.91 23.30 -14.78
C LYS A 51 -22.73 23.83 -15.60
N PHE A 52 -22.75 23.58 -16.90
CA PHE A 52 -21.78 24.16 -17.81
C PHE A 52 -22.04 25.65 -18.06
N GLU A 53 -21.00 26.46 -17.93
CA GLU A 53 -21.02 27.92 -18.09
C GLU A 53 -20.03 28.36 -19.18
N LYS A 54 -20.49 29.21 -20.11
CA LYS A 54 -19.72 29.71 -21.26
C LYS A 54 -18.57 30.62 -20.80
N VAL A 55 -17.35 30.30 -21.18
CA VAL A 55 -16.13 31.06 -20.88
C VAL A 55 -15.99 32.19 -21.90
N GLY A 56 -15.83 33.43 -21.42
CA GLY A 56 -15.82 34.64 -22.25
C GLY A 56 -14.62 34.84 -23.20
N LYS A 57 -13.72 33.85 -23.31
CA LYS A 57 -12.65 33.81 -24.32
C LYS A 57 -12.60 32.40 -24.92
N PRO A 58 -12.64 32.24 -26.25
CA PRO A 58 -12.44 30.95 -26.89
C PRO A 58 -10.97 30.50 -26.72
N TRP A 59 -10.72 29.20 -26.86
CA TRP A 59 -9.36 28.64 -26.86
C TRP A 59 -8.98 28.17 -28.26
N PRO A 60 -7.79 28.54 -28.78
CA PRO A 60 -7.26 27.96 -30.00
C PRO A 60 -6.98 26.45 -29.82
N VAL A 61 -7.39 25.66 -30.80
CA VAL A 61 -7.10 24.23 -30.92
C VAL A 61 -6.43 23.99 -32.27
N VAL A 62 -5.28 23.29 -32.27
CA VAL A 62 -4.54 22.92 -33.49
C VAL A 62 -4.46 21.40 -33.58
N ILE A 63 -4.98 20.85 -34.67
CA ILE A 63 -5.00 19.41 -34.96
C ILE A 63 -3.86 19.11 -35.95
N THR A 64 -2.81 18.44 -35.48
CA THR A 64 -1.63 18.09 -36.29
C THR A 64 -1.81 16.69 -36.87
N LYS A 65 -1.79 16.56 -38.19
CA LYS A 65 -1.89 15.28 -38.91
C LYS A 65 -0.54 14.86 -39.50
N GLN A 66 -0.22 13.56 -39.40
CA GLN A 66 0.93 12.92 -40.04
C GLN A 66 0.40 11.75 -40.89
N GLY A 67 0.49 11.90 -42.22
CA GLY A 67 -0.24 11.04 -43.15
C GLY A 67 -1.75 11.12 -42.88
N GLY A 68 -2.43 9.96 -42.88
CA GLY A 68 -3.87 9.86 -42.60
C GLY A 68 -4.27 9.90 -41.12
N ASN A 69 -3.33 10.07 -40.18
CA ASN A 69 -3.56 9.99 -38.74
C ASN A 69 -3.32 11.34 -38.05
N VAL A 70 -4.04 11.61 -36.95
CA VAL A 70 -3.72 12.72 -36.05
C VAL A 70 -2.57 12.31 -35.13
N SER A 71 -1.47 13.07 -35.14
CA SER A 71 -0.30 12.84 -34.30
C SER A 71 -0.36 13.60 -32.98
N GLU A 72 -1.04 14.75 -32.95
CA GLU A 72 -1.17 15.62 -31.79
C GLU A 72 -2.41 16.51 -31.92
N VAL A 73 -3.05 16.83 -30.80
CA VAL A 73 -4.00 17.94 -30.69
C VAL A 73 -3.49 18.91 -29.63
N LEU A 74 -3.04 20.10 -30.05
CA LEU A 74 -2.57 21.15 -29.16
C LEU A 74 -3.74 22.07 -28.76
N VAL A 75 -4.03 22.13 -27.46
CA VAL A 75 -5.01 23.08 -26.90
C VAL A 75 -4.26 24.23 -26.24
N LYS A 76 -4.53 25.47 -26.68
CA LYS A 76 -3.94 26.69 -26.10
C LYS A 76 -4.87 27.26 -25.04
N ARG A 77 -4.85 26.67 -23.84
CA ARG A 77 -5.77 27.00 -22.75
C ARG A 77 -5.65 28.47 -22.34
N SER A 78 -6.76 29.20 -22.50
CA SER A 78 -6.87 30.66 -22.35
C SER A 78 -5.87 31.49 -23.16
N GLY A 79 -5.25 30.91 -24.21
CA GLY A 79 -4.20 31.53 -25.00
C GLY A 79 -2.84 31.69 -24.29
N ILE A 80 -2.65 31.06 -23.13
CA ILE A 80 -1.44 31.24 -22.28
C ILE A 80 -0.69 29.92 -22.05
N LEU A 81 -1.41 28.80 -21.93
CA LEU A 81 -0.81 27.50 -21.64
C LEU A 81 -0.99 26.55 -22.81
N ASP A 82 0.12 26.06 -23.35
CA ASP A 82 0.17 25.06 -24.42
C ASP A 82 0.08 23.65 -23.83
N GLU A 83 -0.99 22.93 -24.19
CA GLU A 83 -1.28 21.58 -23.71
C GLU A 83 -1.32 20.63 -24.93
N PRO A 84 -0.19 19.99 -25.30
CA PRO A 84 -0.14 19.03 -26.41
C PRO A 84 -0.68 17.67 -25.98
N PHE A 85 -1.82 17.26 -26.53
CA PHE A 85 -2.42 15.95 -26.29
C PHE A 85 -1.99 14.95 -27.39
N ALA A 86 -1.33 13.86 -26.99
CA ALA A 86 -0.89 12.78 -27.88
C ALA A 86 -1.89 11.60 -27.91
N PRO A 87 -2.07 10.88 -29.02
CA PRO A 87 -3.05 9.78 -29.13
C PRO A 87 -2.72 8.62 -28.18
N ASP A 88 -3.75 8.04 -27.54
CA ASP A 88 -3.58 6.92 -26.59
C ASP A 88 -3.06 5.64 -27.25
N VAL A 89 -3.48 5.42 -28.50
CA VAL A 89 -3.02 4.36 -29.39
C VAL A 89 -2.81 4.96 -30.79
N PRO A 90 -1.57 5.01 -31.31
CA PRO A 90 -1.32 5.48 -32.67
C PRO A 90 -2.14 4.72 -33.72
N GLY A 91 -2.71 5.44 -34.68
CA GLY A 91 -3.53 4.88 -35.76
C GLY A 91 -5.02 4.69 -35.42
N TYR A 92 -5.35 4.28 -34.19
CA TYR A 92 -6.75 4.10 -33.76
C TYR A 92 -6.99 4.66 -32.33
N PRO A 93 -6.89 6.00 -32.13
CA PRO A 93 -7.09 6.59 -30.81
C PRO A 93 -8.55 6.57 -30.36
N ALA A 94 -8.74 6.43 -29.04
CA ALA A 94 -9.98 6.61 -28.29
C ALA A 94 -9.98 7.95 -27.52
N TYR A 95 -8.79 8.49 -27.23
CA TYR A 95 -8.60 9.85 -26.74
C TYR A 95 -7.19 10.33 -27.08
N PHE A 96 -6.98 11.63 -26.97
CA PHE A 96 -5.65 12.21 -26.85
C PHE A 96 -5.38 12.52 -25.37
N ALA A 97 -4.12 12.46 -24.92
CA ALA A 97 -3.74 12.50 -23.52
C ALA A 97 -2.62 13.51 -23.26
N PHE A 98 -2.77 14.27 -22.16
CA PHE A 98 -1.77 15.17 -21.61
C PHE A 98 -1.79 15.05 -20.08
N LYS A 99 -0.72 14.51 -19.47
CA LYS A 99 -0.67 14.17 -18.04
C LYS A 99 -1.87 13.29 -17.65
N ASP A 100 -2.68 13.68 -16.66
CA ASP A 100 -3.87 12.97 -16.20
C ASP A 100 -5.13 13.29 -17.03
N LEU A 101 -5.02 14.26 -17.94
CA LEU A 101 -6.12 14.86 -18.69
C LEU A 101 -6.27 14.19 -20.06
N ARG A 102 -7.52 14.14 -20.53
CA ARG A 102 -7.96 13.41 -21.73
C ARG A 102 -8.81 14.33 -22.58
N LEU A 103 -8.69 14.19 -23.89
CA LEU A 103 -9.45 14.93 -24.89
C LEU A 103 -10.08 13.95 -25.88
N SER A 104 -11.41 13.95 -25.96
CA SER A 104 -12.18 13.15 -26.92
C SER A 104 -13.21 14.00 -27.65
N PHE A 105 -13.19 13.94 -28.96
CA PHE A 105 -14.15 14.55 -29.87
C PHE A 105 -15.36 13.62 -30.03
N LEU A 106 -16.57 14.18 -29.86
CA LEU A 106 -17.85 13.49 -29.88
C LEU A 106 -18.84 14.38 -30.64
N ASN A 107 -19.47 13.85 -31.70
CA ASN A 107 -20.39 14.60 -32.57
C ASN A 107 -19.73 15.89 -33.11
N ASP A 108 -20.13 17.04 -32.57
CA ASP A 108 -19.77 18.42 -32.93
C ASP A 108 -18.96 19.15 -31.83
N TYR A 109 -18.60 18.45 -30.75
CA TYR A 109 -17.85 19.00 -29.61
C TYR A 109 -16.67 18.13 -29.17
N ALA A 110 -15.78 18.69 -28.35
CA ALA A 110 -14.70 17.97 -27.68
C ALA A 110 -14.84 18.05 -26.16
N VAL A 111 -14.70 16.91 -25.49
CA VAL A 111 -14.76 16.78 -24.03
C VAL A 111 -13.33 16.72 -23.49
N TYR A 112 -13.03 17.60 -22.54
CA TYR A 112 -11.77 17.68 -21.81
C TYR A 112 -12.01 17.16 -20.39
N TYR A 113 -11.44 16.01 -20.01
CA TYR A 113 -11.82 15.25 -18.82
C TYR A 113 -10.65 14.57 -18.10
N GLU A 114 -10.82 14.28 -16.82
CA GLU A 114 -10.00 13.30 -16.08
C GLU A 114 -10.61 11.90 -16.22
N TRP A 115 -9.77 10.85 -16.27
CA TRP A 115 -10.21 9.46 -16.40
C TRP A 115 -9.58 8.57 -15.33
N ASN A 116 -10.39 7.95 -14.48
CA ASN A 116 -9.90 7.17 -13.34
C ASN A 116 -9.43 5.75 -13.68
N GLY A 117 -9.44 5.37 -14.97
CA GLY A 117 -9.08 4.02 -15.44
C GLY A 117 -10.16 2.95 -15.18
N LYS A 118 -11.21 3.26 -14.40
CA LYS A 118 -12.27 2.35 -13.95
C LYS A 118 -13.66 2.75 -14.48
N GLN A 119 -13.70 3.19 -15.74
CA GLN A 119 -14.90 3.57 -16.49
C GLN A 119 -15.56 4.92 -16.11
N GLU A 120 -14.97 5.73 -15.23
CA GLU A 120 -15.53 7.05 -14.88
C GLU A 120 -14.71 8.20 -15.48
N ALA A 121 -15.43 9.11 -16.14
CA ALA A 121 -14.91 10.38 -16.65
C ALA A 121 -15.42 11.55 -15.80
N THR A 122 -14.54 12.51 -15.53
CA THR A 122 -14.89 13.78 -14.88
C THR A 122 -14.56 14.93 -15.81
N THR A 123 -15.56 15.42 -16.55
CA THR A 123 -15.42 16.56 -17.47
C THR A 123 -15.04 17.82 -16.71
N LYS A 124 -14.00 18.52 -17.20
CA LYS A 124 -13.56 19.83 -16.72
C LYS A 124 -14.03 20.94 -17.65
N TYR A 125 -13.89 20.70 -18.96
CA TYR A 125 -14.31 21.63 -20.00
C TYR A 125 -14.96 20.89 -21.18
N VAL A 126 -15.82 21.61 -21.90
CA VAL A 126 -16.31 21.21 -23.22
C VAL A 126 -15.95 22.30 -24.21
N LEU A 127 -15.44 21.92 -25.38
CA LEU A 127 -15.03 22.81 -26.45
C LEU A 127 -15.96 22.59 -27.64
N VAL A 128 -16.67 23.62 -28.10
CA VAL A 128 -17.51 23.59 -29.31
C VAL A 128 -16.98 24.59 -30.33
N LYS A 129 -17.31 24.46 -31.61
CA LYS A 129 -16.84 25.41 -32.65
C LYS A 129 -17.23 26.86 -32.30
N GLU A 130 -16.45 27.84 -32.75
CA GLU A 130 -16.72 29.26 -32.47
C GLU A 130 -18.17 29.65 -32.82
N GLY A 131 -18.86 30.30 -31.87
CA GLY A 131 -20.29 30.63 -31.97
C GLY A 131 -21.27 29.55 -31.47
N GLY A 132 -20.83 28.29 -31.32
CA GLY A 132 -21.67 27.18 -30.85
C GLY A 132 -22.14 27.28 -29.39
N ASP A 133 -23.22 26.57 -29.09
CA ASP A 133 -23.81 26.45 -27.75
C ASP A 133 -23.84 25.01 -27.23
N PHE A 134 -23.67 24.85 -25.91
CA PHE A 134 -23.64 23.53 -25.25
C PHE A 134 -24.52 23.51 -23.99
N ASN A 135 -25.53 22.64 -23.99
CA ASN A 135 -26.58 22.60 -22.97
C ASN A 135 -26.80 21.21 -22.33
N LEU A 136 -25.86 20.26 -22.51
CA LEU A 136 -25.96 18.94 -21.87
C LEU A 136 -25.65 19.01 -20.36
N ASP A 137 -26.23 18.08 -19.60
CA ASP A 137 -25.91 17.88 -18.19
C ASP A 137 -24.51 17.26 -18.01
N PRO A 138 -23.67 17.71 -17.04
CA PRO A 138 -22.34 17.14 -16.81
C PRO A 138 -22.33 15.63 -16.54
N GLY A 139 -23.33 15.09 -15.84
CA GLY A 139 -23.47 13.65 -15.63
C GLY A 139 -23.82 12.88 -16.90
N ALA A 140 -24.55 13.51 -17.83
CA ALA A 140 -24.77 12.96 -19.18
C ALA A 140 -23.49 13.02 -20.03
N THR A 141 -22.76 14.14 -20.04
CA THR A 141 -21.48 14.28 -20.76
C THR A 141 -20.44 13.27 -20.29
N ASN A 142 -20.30 13.10 -18.96
CA ASN A 142 -19.42 12.10 -18.35
C ASN A 142 -19.78 10.67 -18.80
N LYS A 143 -21.07 10.32 -18.85
CA LYS A 143 -21.53 9.00 -19.31
C LYS A 143 -21.28 8.79 -20.81
N LEU A 144 -21.49 9.81 -21.64
CA LEU A 144 -21.26 9.72 -23.09
C LEU A 144 -19.79 9.48 -23.42
N VAL A 145 -18.88 10.25 -22.85
CA VAL A 145 -17.43 10.08 -23.11
C VAL A 145 -16.89 8.78 -22.51
N ALA A 146 -17.41 8.35 -21.34
CA ALA A 146 -17.09 7.05 -20.76
C ALA A 146 -17.55 5.87 -21.61
N ALA A 147 -18.78 5.93 -22.14
CA ALA A 147 -19.33 4.92 -23.04
C ALA A 147 -18.55 4.85 -24.36
N TYR A 148 -18.26 6.00 -24.97
CA TYR A 148 -17.45 6.11 -26.19
C TYR A 148 -16.04 5.52 -26.00
N ALA A 149 -15.33 5.93 -24.95
CA ALA A 149 -13.99 5.42 -24.66
C ALA A 149 -14.02 3.91 -24.44
N THR A 150 -14.94 3.42 -23.60
CA THR A 150 -15.10 1.98 -23.29
C THR A 150 -15.48 1.15 -24.53
N ALA A 151 -16.29 1.69 -25.45
CA ALA A 151 -16.61 1.03 -26.71
C ALA A 151 -15.40 0.99 -27.65
N THR A 152 -14.67 2.10 -27.80
CA THR A 152 -13.48 2.19 -28.66
C THR A 152 -12.34 1.31 -28.14
N PHE A 153 -12.18 1.17 -26.82
CA PHE A 153 -11.19 0.27 -26.21
C PHE A 153 -11.38 -1.20 -26.62
N LYS A 154 -12.62 -1.66 -26.86
CA LYS A 154 -12.89 -3.04 -27.33
C LYS A 154 -12.36 -3.28 -28.74
N ASN A 155 -12.33 -2.24 -29.57
CA ASN A 155 -11.80 -2.27 -30.94
C ASN A 155 -10.26 -2.04 -30.95
N GLN A 156 -9.68 -1.54 -29.86
CA GLN A 156 -8.25 -1.26 -29.74
C GLN A 156 -7.40 -2.45 -29.28
N THR A 157 -7.97 -3.61 -28.92
CA THR A 157 -7.26 -4.73 -28.25
C THR A 157 -5.91 -5.06 -28.89
N SER A 158 -5.90 -5.49 -30.15
CA SER A 158 -4.68 -5.85 -30.89
C SER A 158 -3.65 -4.71 -30.96
N ALA A 159 -4.12 -3.45 -31.02
CA ALA A 159 -3.25 -2.28 -31.08
C ALA A 159 -2.67 -1.90 -29.71
N ARG A 160 -3.43 -2.10 -28.62
CA ARG A 160 -2.95 -1.97 -27.24
C ARG A 160 -1.97 -3.07 -26.85
N ASP A 161 -2.20 -4.29 -27.31
CA ASP A 161 -1.25 -5.40 -27.15
C ASP A 161 0.05 -5.12 -27.92
N ASN A 162 -0.03 -4.58 -29.15
CA ASN A 162 1.16 -4.11 -29.89
C ASN A 162 1.90 -2.95 -29.21
N VAL A 163 1.19 -1.98 -28.59
CA VAL A 163 1.82 -0.89 -27.82
C VAL A 163 2.45 -1.43 -26.53
N LYS A 164 1.82 -2.40 -25.86
CA LYS A 164 2.37 -3.10 -24.68
C LYS A 164 3.63 -3.89 -25.05
N ALA A 165 3.60 -4.62 -26.17
CA ALA A 165 4.75 -5.36 -26.70
C ALA A 165 5.92 -4.41 -27.02
N LYS A 166 5.68 -3.31 -27.75
CA LYS A 166 6.73 -2.30 -28.04
C LYS A 166 7.28 -1.62 -26.80
N LYS A 167 6.46 -1.38 -25.76
CA LYS A 167 6.95 -0.87 -24.48
C LYS A 167 7.80 -1.89 -23.73
N ALA A 168 7.46 -3.17 -23.78
CA ALA A 168 8.27 -4.24 -23.20
C ALA A 168 9.59 -4.44 -23.99
N GLU A 169 9.55 -4.36 -25.32
CA GLU A 169 10.71 -4.43 -26.21
C GLU A 169 11.70 -3.28 -25.95
N LEU A 170 11.20 -2.03 -25.83
CA LEU A 170 12.01 -0.88 -25.44
C LEU A 170 12.58 -1.00 -24.03
N ALA A 171 11.80 -1.49 -23.06
CA ALA A 171 12.26 -1.71 -21.70
C ALA A 171 13.33 -2.83 -21.60
N GLU A 172 13.20 -3.91 -22.38
CA GLU A 172 14.20 -4.98 -22.45
C GLU A 172 15.47 -4.55 -23.20
N ALA A 173 15.35 -3.73 -24.25
CA ALA A 173 16.49 -3.10 -24.90
C ALA A 173 17.22 -2.14 -23.94
N GLU A 174 16.49 -1.35 -23.14
CA GLU A 174 17.07 -0.51 -22.09
C GLU A 174 17.67 -1.33 -20.95
N ARG A 175 17.05 -2.45 -20.54
CA ARG A 175 17.61 -3.40 -19.56
C ARG A 175 18.96 -3.91 -20.05
N LYS A 176 19.03 -4.48 -21.25
CA LYS A 176 20.28 -5.00 -21.85
C LYS A 176 21.34 -3.91 -22.00
N ALA A 177 20.96 -2.72 -22.45
CA ALA A 177 21.89 -1.60 -22.59
C ALA A 177 22.53 -1.18 -21.25
N ASN A 178 21.83 -1.35 -20.12
CA ASN A 178 22.32 -0.95 -18.79
C ASN A 178 22.83 -2.12 -17.91
N SER A 179 22.47 -3.37 -18.22
CA SER A 179 22.89 -4.58 -17.51
C SER A 179 24.39 -4.85 -17.58
N LEU A 180 24.91 -5.67 -16.66
CA LEU A 180 26.28 -6.21 -16.63
C LEU A 180 26.48 -7.44 -17.54
N GLU A 181 25.40 -7.94 -18.15
CA GLU A 181 25.39 -8.92 -19.23
C GLU A 181 26.39 -8.51 -20.33
N GLU A 182 27.27 -9.44 -20.74
CA GLU A 182 28.36 -9.27 -21.74
C GLU A 182 29.42 -8.17 -21.46
N LYS A 183 29.26 -7.33 -20.42
CA LYS A 183 30.19 -6.23 -20.13
C LYS A 183 31.42 -6.66 -19.34
N ALA A 184 32.56 -6.07 -19.65
CA ALA A 184 33.81 -6.27 -18.92
C ALA A 184 33.83 -5.48 -17.60
N VAL A 185 33.21 -6.02 -16.55
CA VAL A 185 33.22 -5.44 -15.20
C VAL A 185 34.59 -5.65 -14.53
N ALA A 186 35.05 -4.65 -13.76
CA ALA A 186 36.29 -4.69 -12.98
C ALA A 186 36.03 -4.88 -11.46
N LYS A 187 35.03 -4.19 -10.91
CA LYS A 187 34.57 -4.36 -9.52
C LYS A 187 33.09 -4.01 -9.37
N ILE A 188 32.46 -4.54 -8.32
CA ILE A 188 31.16 -4.10 -7.82
C ILE A 188 31.32 -3.62 -6.37
N GLU A 189 30.54 -2.62 -5.96
CA GLU A 189 30.60 -2.00 -4.63
C GLU A 189 29.19 -1.68 -4.13
N ILE A 190 28.95 -1.84 -2.83
CA ILE A 190 27.69 -1.43 -2.17
C ILE A 190 27.87 0.02 -1.72
N GLN A 191 27.00 0.93 -2.17
CA GLN A 191 26.99 2.33 -1.77
C GLN A 191 25.70 2.65 -1.00
N LEU A 192 25.84 3.25 0.20
CA LEU A 192 24.70 3.74 0.96
C LEU A 192 24.11 4.99 0.30
N VAL A 193 22.79 4.99 0.11
CA VAL A 193 21.98 6.13 -0.33
C VAL A 193 21.61 6.98 0.88
N SER A 194 21.21 6.33 1.99
CA SER A 194 20.94 6.98 3.28
C SER A 194 21.05 5.98 4.42
N GLN A 195 21.73 6.37 5.51
CA GLN A 195 21.76 5.63 6.76
C GLN A 195 21.18 6.51 7.88
N PRO A 196 20.21 6.03 8.67
CA PRO A 196 19.70 6.77 9.83
C PRO A 196 20.76 6.87 10.94
N ALA A 197 20.67 7.91 11.76
CA ALA A 197 21.60 8.14 12.88
C ALA A 197 21.55 7.03 13.94
N LYS A 198 20.42 6.32 14.06
CA LYS A 198 20.26 5.11 14.87
C LYS A 198 19.99 3.92 13.96
N VAL A 199 20.77 2.85 14.14
CA VAL A 199 20.66 1.56 13.43
C VAL A 199 20.40 0.50 14.49
N ALA A 200 19.13 0.20 14.77
CA ALA A 200 18.73 -0.68 15.87
C ALA A 200 17.39 -1.34 15.58
N HIS A 201 16.96 -2.27 16.44
CA HIS A 201 15.61 -2.85 16.41
C HIS A 201 14.54 -1.75 16.19
N PHE A 202 13.66 -1.96 15.20
CA PHE A 202 12.59 -1.03 14.83
C PHE A 202 13.04 0.36 14.30
N SER A 203 14.32 0.55 13.93
CA SER A 203 14.77 1.82 13.34
C SER A 203 14.19 2.10 11.95
N GLU A 204 14.44 3.31 11.46
CA GLU A 204 14.32 3.65 10.04
C GLU A 204 15.17 2.70 9.16
N ALA A 205 14.84 2.65 7.88
CA ALA A 205 15.54 1.81 6.91
C ALA A 205 16.87 2.44 6.47
N ILE A 206 17.87 1.58 6.31
CA ILE A 206 19.09 1.90 5.57
C ILE A 206 18.79 1.67 4.09
N LYS A 207 19.01 2.67 3.25
CA LYS A 207 18.87 2.56 1.79
C LYS A 207 20.23 2.38 1.15
N TYR A 208 20.38 1.43 0.24
CA TYR A 208 21.65 1.09 -0.39
C TYR A 208 21.45 0.73 -1.87
N GLY A 209 22.42 1.06 -2.71
CA GLY A 209 22.46 0.66 -4.11
C GLY A 209 23.79 -0.02 -4.46
N VAL A 210 23.89 -0.50 -5.70
CA VAL A 210 25.11 -1.10 -6.23
C VAL A 210 25.74 -0.17 -7.27
N VAL A 211 27.07 -0.06 -7.20
CA VAL A 211 27.91 0.58 -8.20
C VAL A 211 28.76 -0.49 -8.87
N ALA A 212 28.73 -0.58 -10.19
CA ALA A 212 29.60 -1.45 -10.97
C ALA A 212 30.59 -0.58 -11.77
N THR A 213 31.89 -0.81 -11.57
CA THR A 213 32.95 -0.15 -12.35
C THR A 213 33.41 -1.10 -13.45
N LEU A 214 33.32 -0.66 -14.70
CA LEU A 214 33.82 -1.38 -15.87
C LEU A 214 35.34 -1.21 -16.04
N LYS A 215 35.98 -2.05 -16.86
CA LYS A 215 37.44 -2.03 -17.07
C LYS A 215 37.99 -0.78 -17.76
N ASP A 216 37.14 0.02 -18.39
CA ASP A 216 37.46 1.35 -18.94
C ASP A 216 37.35 2.48 -17.88
N GLY A 217 36.87 2.17 -16.67
CA GLY A 217 36.58 3.13 -15.61
C GLY A 217 35.13 3.65 -15.60
N THR A 218 34.29 3.26 -16.55
CA THR A 218 32.87 3.67 -16.59
C THR A 218 32.11 3.12 -15.38
N MET A 219 31.40 4.00 -14.67
CA MET A 219 30.64 3.63 -13.46
C MET A 219 29.14 3.54 -13.78
N LEU A 220 28.59 2.33 -13.75
CA LEU A 220 27.16 2.06 -13.81
C LEU A 220 26.60 1.98 -12.38
N LYS A 221 25.31 2.28 -12.17
CA LYS A 221 24.65 2.24 -10.84
C LYS A 221 23.22 1.72 -10.89
N THR A 222 22.68 1.24 -9.77
CA THR A 222 21.25 0.90 -9.59
C THR A 222 20.35 2.15 -9.59
N PRO A 223 19.01 2.03 -9.77
CA PRO A 223 18.11 3.17 -9.97
C PRO A 223 18.03 4.12 -8.77
N ASN A 224 18.13 3.59 -7.54
CA ASN A 224 18.14 4.38 -6.30
C ASN A 224 19.42 5.21 -6.08
N LEU A 225 20.48 4.95 -6.86
CA LEU A 225 21.69 5.79 -6.96
C LEU A 225 21.66 6.70 -8.21
N GLY A 226 20.50 6.84 -8.86
CA GLY A 226 20.31 7.63 -10.09
C GLY A 226 20.78 6.94 -11.37
N GLY A 227 21.09 5.65 -11.32
CA GLY A 227 21.51 4.86 -12.48
C GLY A 227 20.37 4.05 -13.11
N LYS A 228 20.74 2.97 -13.82
CA LYS A 228 19.83 2.10 -14.59
C LYS A 228 20.23 0.61 -14.61
N ILE A 229 21.23 0.16 -13.85
CA ILE A 229 21.51 -1.29 -13.74
C ILE A 229 20.25 -1.97 -13.18
N PRO A 230 19.69 -3.00 -13.84
CA PRO A 230 18.62 -3.82 -13.27
C PRO A 230 19.12 -4.56 -12.03
N TRP A 231 18.32 -4.61 -10.96
CA TRP A 231 18.72 -5.31 -9.74
C TRP A 231 18.86 -6.82 -9.94
N GLU A 232 18.20 -7.34 -10.98
CA GLU A 232 18.25 -8.71 -11.49
C GLU A 232 19.68 -9.17 -11.90
N ASP A 233 20.62 -8.24 -12.08
CA ASP A 233 22.05 -8.55 -12.30
C ASP A 233 22.78 -9.03 -11.02
N PHE A 234 22.14 -9.00 -9.85
CA PHE A 234 22.74 -9.26 -8.55
C PHE A 234 21.98 -10.29 -7.71
N GLU A 235 22.71 -11.27 -7.17
CA GLU A 235 22.25 -12.09 -6.05
C GLU A 235 22.49 -11.32 -4.74
N LEU A 236 21.42 -11.05 -3.98
CA LEU A 236 21.46 -10.33 -2.70
C LEU A 236 21.41 -11.32 -1.54
N ALA A 237 22.29 -11.17 -0.55
CA ALA A 237 22.30 -11.96 0.67
C ALA A 237 22.49 -11.05 1.91
N HIS A 238 21.59 -11.19 2.88
CA HIS A 238 21.44 -10.28 4.01
C HIS A 238 21.49 -11.03 5.35
N LYS A 239 22.03 -10.40 6.40
CA LYS A 239 22.05 -10.95 7.77
C LYS A 239 21.83 -9.86 8.82
N GLY A 240 21.18 -10.22 9.93
CA GLY A 240 20.77 -9.30 11.00
C GLY A 240 19.75 -8.24 10.56
N CYS A 241 19.09 -8.45 9.43
CA CYS A 241 18.13 -7.52 8.84
C CYS A 241 17.10 -8.20 7.95
N SER A 242 15.92 -7.59 7.94
CA SER A 242 14.87 -7.78 6.93
C SER A 242 15.09 -6.78 5.79
N ASN A 243 14.74 -7.15 4.55
CA ASN A 243 15.14 -6.39 3.37
C ASN A 243 14.05 -6.29 2.28
N THR A 244 14.08 -5.19 1.53
CA THR A 244 13.59 -5.14 0.14
C THR A 244 14.78 -5.35 -0.81
N ILE A 245 14.67 -4.93 -2.06
CA ILE A 245 15.75 -4.98 -3.04
C ILE A 245 16.75 -3.82 -2.87
N ASP A 246 16.36 -2.76 -2.17
CA ASP A 246 17.02 -1.45 -2.10
C ASP A 246 17.07 -0.83 -0.69
N GLU A 247 16.35 -1.43 0.27
CA GLU A 247 16.31 -1.05 1.69
C GLU A 247 16.57 -2.26 2.60
N VAL A 248 17.16 -2.02 3.77
CA VAL A 248 17.19 -2.98 4.89
C VAL A 248 16.78 -2.33 6.21
N ARG A 249 16.24 -3.14 7.11
CA ARG A 249 15.92 -2.77 8.50
C ARG A 249 16.48 -3.84 9.44
N VAL A 250 17.12 -3.39 10.52
CA VAL A 250 17.63 -4.27 11.58
C VAL A 250 16.52 -5.22 12.05
N ASP A 251 16.84 -6.51 12.16
CA ASP A 251 15.84 -7.53 12.49
C ASP A 251 15.19 -7.30 13.87
N VAL A 252 13.95 -7.77 14.00
CA VAL A 252 13.18 -7.67 15.25
C VAL A 252 13.73 -8.59 16.35
N ASP A 253 14.39 -9.69 15.98
CA ASP A 253 15.00 -10.66 16.90
C ASP A 253 16.54 -10.62 16.83
N ALA A 254 17.18 -10.38 17.97
CA ALA A 254 18.63 -10.22 18.08
C ALA A 254 19.47 -11.51 17.97
N SER A 255 18.87 -12.69 17.82
CA SER A 255 19.58 -13.94 17.48
C SER A 255 20.21 -13.86 16.07
N SER A 256 19.49 -13.29 15.11
CA SER A 256 19.93 -13.05 13.72
C SER A 256 21.15 -12.10 13.60
N LEU A 257 21.33 -11.23 14.60
CA LEU A 257 22.37 -10.19 14.65
C LEU A 257 23.72 -10.76 15.07
N THR A 258 24.32 -11.57 14.19
CA THR A 258 25.72 -11.99 14.32
C THR A 258 26.64 -10.77 14.31
N ASP A 259 27.63 -10.75 15.20
CA ASP A 259 28.67 -9.71 15.25
C ASP A 259 28.18 -8.25 15.45
N ASP A 260 26.91 -8.07 15.83
CA ASP A 260 26.27 -6.77 16.08
C ASP A 260 26.37 -5.81 14.87
N VAL A 261 26.25 -6.40 13.67
CA VAL A 261 26.23 -5.70 12.40
C VAL A 261 25.05 -6.15 11.56
N VAL A 262 24.47 -5.21 10.81
CA VAL A 262 23.75 -5.51 9.59
C VAL A 262 24.79 -5.84 8.52
N LEU A 263 24.69 -7.01 7.88
CA LEU A 263 25.61 -7.40 6.81
C LEU A 263 24.87 -7.44 5.47
N LEU A 264 25.28 -6.54 4.57
CA LEU A 264 24.87 -6.54 3.17
C LEU A 264 25.91 -7.30 2.35
N GLN A 265 25.48 -8.29 1.56
CA GLN A 265 26.35 -9.03 0.65
C GLN A 265 25.71 -9.10 -0.74
N ILE A 266 26.51 -8.85 -1.78
CA ILE A 266 26.06 -8.97 -3.18
C ILE A 266 27.05 -9.82 -3.98
N THR A 267 26.54 -10.58 -4.94
CA THR A 267 27.31 -11.27 -6.00
C THR A 267 26.71 -10.89 -7.35
N SER A 268 27.52 -10.64 -8.39
CA SER A 268 26.97 -10.43 -9.73
C SER A 268 26.59 -11.77 -10.37
N VAL A 269 25.38 -11.88 -10.91
CA VAL A 269 24.87 -13.06 -11.64
C VAL A 269 25.75 -13.36 -12.85
N TYR A 270 26.09 -12.33 -13.62
CA TYR A 270 26.91 -12.45 -14.83
C TYR A 270 28.41 -12.58 -14.56
N HIS A 271 28.88 -12.16 -13.37
CA HIS A 271 30.27 -12.22 -12.97
C HIS A 271 30.43 -12.79 -11.54
N PRO A 272 30.19 -14.10 -11.29
CA PRO A 272 30.06 -14.65 -9.93
C PRO A 272 31.33 -14.59 -9.05
N SER A 273 32.48 -14.24 -9.63
CA SER A 273 33.71 -13.92 -8.90
C SER A 273 33.71 -12.52 -8.29
N LEU A 274 32.92 -11.60 -8.84
CA LEU A 274 32.73 -10.25 -8.31
C LEU A 274 31.69 -10.26 -7.20
N LYS A 275 32.16 -9.97 -5.98
CA LYS A 275 31.36 -9.92 -4.76
C LYS A 275 31.71 -8.67 -3.97
N ALA A 276 30.71 -8.06 -3.34
CA ALA A 276 30.93 -6.99 -2.37
C ALA A 276 30.18 -7.28 -1.07
N SER A 277 30.69 -6.72 0.01
CA SER A 277 30.17 -6.93 1.36
C SER A 277 30.34 -5.65 2.15
N LEU A 278 29.27 -5.20 2.81
CA LEU A 278 29.25 -3.99 3.64
C LEU A 278 28.63 -4.33 5.01
N ALA A 279 29.42 -4.14 6.07
CA ALA A 279 28.98 -4.32 7.44
C ALA A 279 28.66 -2.97 8.08
N ILE A 280 27.50 -2.85 8.70
CA ILE A 280 26.98 -1.62 9.30
C ILE A 280 26.71 -1.90 10.77
N ASN A 281 27.48 -1.28 11.66
CA ASN A 281 27.37 -1.47 13.11
C ASN A 281 25.98 -1.05 13.61
N THR A 282 25.35 -1.86 14.47
CA THR A 282 24.12 -1.44 15.14
C THR A 282 24.43 -0.49 16.30
N THR A 283 23.67 0.59 16.44
CA THR A 283 23.76 1.52 17.58
C THR A 283 23.09 0.95 18.82
N ASN A 284 22.06 0.11 18.65
CA ASN A 284 21.30 -0.57 19.72
C ASN A 284 20.66 0.40 20.73
N ASP A 285 20.35 1.62 20.31
CA ASP A 285 20.00 2.76 21.17
C ASP A 285 18.57 3.30 20.91
N VAL A 286 17.67 2.42 20.44
CA VAL A 286 16.25 2.71 20.20
C VAL A 286 15.42 2.02 21.30
N SER A 287 14.53 2.77 21.95
CA SER A 287 13.65 2.24 22.98
C SER A 287 12.67 1.21 22.39
N VAL A 288 12.48 0.10 23.11
CA VAL A 288 11.63 -1.01 22.67
C VAL A 288 10.43 -1.14 23.59
N GLN A 289 9.24 -1.30 23.02
CA GLN A 289 8.01 -1.57 23.77
C GLN A 289 7.47 -2.97 23.46
N VAL A 290 7.37 -3.81 24.49
CA VAL A 290 6.82 -5.16 24.41
C VAL A 290 5.42 -5.16 25.02
N ASN A 291 4.43 -5.62 24.25
CA ASN A 291 3.02 -5.63 24.65
C ASN A 291 2.52 -7.07 24.78
N GLN A 292 2.22 -7.48 26.01
CA GLN A 292 1.66 -8.79 26.40
C GLN A 292 0.44 -8.57 27.32
N ASN A 293 -0.40 -7.60 26.96
CA ASN A 293 -1.62 -7.22 27.70
C ASN A 293 -2.76 -8.22 27.47
N GLY A 294 -3.71 -8.23 28.38
CA GLY A 294 -4.98 -8.93 28.22
C GLY A 294 -5.96 -8.19 27.30
N PHE A 295 -6.78 -8.96 26.58
CA PHE A 295 -7.84 -8.46 25.71
C PHE A 295 -8.95 -7.76 26.50
N TRP A 296 -9.57 -6.73 25.95
CA TRP A 296 -10.69 -6.04 26.59
C TRP A 296 -11.99 -6.84 26.46
N GLY A 297 -12.94 -6.65 27.37
CA GLY A 297 -14.17 -7.45 27.39
C GLY A 297 -14.95 -7.41 26.07
N ASN A 298 -15.03 -6.26 25.41
CA ASN A 298 -15.67 -6.12 24.10
C ASN A 298 -14.96 -6.93 22.99
N GLU A 299 -13.66 -7.16 23.13
CA GLU A 299 -12.83 -7.96 22.20
C GLU A 299 -12.92 -9.47 22.46
N ARG A 300 -13.56 -9.91 23.56
CA ARG A 300 -13.66 -11.33 23.96
C ARG A 300 -14.15 -12.25 22.84
N HIS A 301 -14.95 -11.75 21.90
CA HIS A 301 -15.40 -12.48 20.71
C HIS A 301 -14.27 -13.00 19.80
N GLN A 302 -13.08 -12.41 19.89
CA GLN A 302 -11.87 -12.79 19.13
C GLN A 302 -11.03 -13.84 19.88
N HIS A 303 -11.37 -14.13 21.14
CA HIS A 303 -10.58 -14.95 22.05
C HIS A 303 -11.38 -16.11 22.70
N MET A 304 -12.71 -16.03 22.71
CA MET A 304 -13.62 -17.04 23.26
C MET A 304 -14.91 -17.12 22.44
N THR A 305 -15.50 -18.31 22.38
CA THR A 305 -16.78 -18.59 21.70
C THR A 305 -18.02 -18.34 22.56
N VAL A 306 -17.86 -17.87 23.81
CA VAL A 306 -18.93 -17.79 24.82
C VAL A 306 -19.22 -16.33 25.18
N PHE A 307 -20.51 -15.98 25.21
CA PHE A 307 -21.01 -14.62 25.42
C PHE A 307 -22.01 -14.54 26.58
N GLN A 308 -21.82 -13.58 27.50
CA GLN A 308 -22.66 -13.38 28.69
C GLN A 308 -23.97 -12.61 28.43
N GLY A 309 -24.41 -12.50 27.18
CA GLY A 309 -25.74 -11.99 26.82
C GLY A 309 -25.91 -10.48 27.08
N VAL A 310 -26.75 -10.13 28.06
CA VAL A 310 -27.00 -8.73 28.48
C VAL A 310 -25.85 -8.21 29.35
N ASP A 311 -25.16 -9.10 30.08
CA ASP A 311 -24.03 -8.77 30.93
C ASP A 311 -22.78 -8.43 30.12
N GLY A 312 -22.02 -7.48 30.65
CA GLY A 312 -20.73 -7.05 30.14
C GLY A 312 -19.71 -8.19 30.18
N GLN A 313 -19.07 -8.41 29.04
CA GLN A 313 -18.04 -9.43 28.92
C GLN A 313 -16.83 -9.15 29.82
N HIS A 314 -16.36 -10.19 30.51
CA HIS A 314 -15.12 -10.14 31.28
C HIS A 314 -13.91 -10.04 30.34
N ALA A 315 -12.86 -9.36 30.80
CA ALA A 315 -11.61 -9.16 30.07
C ALA A 315 -10.57 -10.26 30.34
N GLY A 316 -9.52 -10.29 29.52
CA GLY A 316 -8.36 -11.17 29.70
C GLY A 316 -7.32 -10.60 30.67
N ASN A 317 -6.56 -11.48 31.32
CA ASN A 317 -5.38 -11.11 32.10
C ASN A 317 -4.21 -10.70 31.19
N GLY A 318 -3.30 -9.87 31.69
CA GLY A 318 -1.96 -9.74 31.12
C GLY A 318 -1.14 -11.02 31.32
N ASP A 319 -0.15 -11.25 30.46
CA ASP A 319 0.70 -12.44 30.56
C ASP A 319 1.82 -12.26 31.59
N ASP A 320 2.16 -13.33 32.30
CA ASP A 320 3.32 -13.44 33.17
C ASP A 320 4.60 -13.61 32.33
N LEU A 321 5.66 -12.87 32.69
CA LEU A 321 6.91 -12.78 31.94
C LEU A 321 8.14 -13.02 32.81
N VAL A 322 9.14 -13.69 32.24
CA VAL A 322 10.51 -13.78 32.77
C VAL A 322 11.45 -13.06 31.81
N ILE A 323 12.20 -12.08 32.32
CA ILE A 323 13.15 -11.26 31.56
C ILE A 323 14.55 -11.56 32.08
N LYS A 324 15.37 -12.26 31.30
CA LYS A 324 16.77 -12.51 31.63
C LYS A 324 17.66 -11.45 30.97
N VAL A 325 18.66 -10.94 31.68
CA VAL A 325 19.56 -9.90 31.17
C VAL A 325 21.02 -10.24 31.51
N GLN A 326 21.91 -10.10 30.54
CA GLN A 326 23.37 -10.22 30.70
C GLN A 326 24.07 -9.07 29.97
N THR A 327 25.12 -8.49 30.56
CA THR A 327 25.92 -7.48 29.85
C THR A 327 26.99 -8.16 29.01
N VAL A 328 27.02 -7.81 27.72
CA VAL A 328 28.00 -8.25 26.73
C VAL A 328 28.74 -7.04 26.14
N ARG A 329 29.76 -7.30 25.32
CA ARG A 329 30.51 -6.28 24.59
C ARG A 329 30.14 -6.32 23.11
N HIS A 330 29.77 -5.16 22.56
CA HIS A 330 29.52 -4.99 21.13
C HIS A 330 30.79 -5.37 20.34
N LYS A 331 30.67 -6.35 19.44
CA LYS A 331 31.79 -7.01 18.75
C LYS A 331 32.65 -6.09 17.86
N LYS A 332 32.14 -4.91 17.46
CA LYS A 332 32.88 -3.93 16.63
C LYS A 332 33.32 -2.69 17.40
N THR A 333 32.52 -2.18 18.35
CA THR A 333 32.80 -0.91 19.04
C THR A 333 33.28 -1.07 20.49
N GLY A 334 33.18 -2.26 21.09
CA GLY A 334 33.53 -2.50 22.49
C GLY A 334 32.55 -1.89 23.52
N ALA A 335 31.49 -1.21 23.07
CA ALA A 335 30.45 -0.67 23.93
C ALA A 335 29.78 -1.79 24.77
N SER A 336 29.37 -1.47 25.99
CA SER A 336 28.54 -2.37 26.79
C SER A 336 27.14 -2.44 26.18
N LEU A 337 26.60 -3.65 26.02
CA LEU A 337 25.22 -3.90 25.61
C LEU A 337 24.56 -4.86 26.59
N ASN A 338 23.29 -4.65 26.90
CA ASN A 338 22.46 -5.63 27.58
C ASN A 338 21.83 -6.57 26.55
N LYS A 339 22.23 -7.84 26.61
CA LYS A 339 21.64 -8.96 25.88
C LYS A 339 20.45 -9.47 26.70
N ILE A 340 19.26 -9.44 26.13
CA ILE A 340 17.98 -9.58 26.84
C ILE A 340 17.14 -10.70 26.20
N GLU A 341 16.73 -11.69 26.99
CA GLU A 341 15.74 -12.70 26.62
C GLU A 341 14.42 -12.41 27.35
N ILE A 342 13.30 -12.38 26.62
CA ILE A 342 11.96 -12.23 27.20
C ILE A 342 11.16 -13.50 26.92
N TYR A 343 10.78 -14.21 27.98
CA TYR A 343 9.97 -15.43 27.94
C TYR A 343 8.62 -15.17 28.61
N ASN A 344 7.55 -15.70 28.02
CA ASN A 344 6.18 -15.60 28.50
C ASN A 344 5.78 -16.95 29.12
N THR A 345 5.64 -16.96 30.44
CA THR A 345 5.36 -18.18 31.21
C THR A 345 3.90 -18.62 31.08
N SER A 346 2.94 -17.69 30.95
CA SER A 346 1.52 -18.03 30.77
C SER A 346 1.24 -18.71 29.43
N LYS A 347 2.10 -18.49 28.42
CA LYS A 347 2.01 -19.08 27.06
C LYS A 347 3.20 -19.97 26.71
N ALA A 348 4.04 -20.31 27.69
CA ALA A 348 5.22 -21.17 27.61
C ALA A 348 6.18 -20.91 26.41
N LYS A 349 6.35 -19.65 26.00
CA LYS A 349 7.06 -19.28 24.76
C LYS A 349 8.03 -18.11 24.94
N THR A 350 9.10 -18.08 24.15
CA THR A 350 9.89 -16.86 23.96
C THR A 350 9.05 -15.80 23.25
N VAL A 351 9.19 -14.54 23.66
CA VAL A 351 8.53 -13.36 23.09
C VAL A 351 9.48 -12.63 22.14
N ALA A 352 10.71 -12.37 22.59
CA ALA A 352 11.72 -11.66 21.82
C ALA A 352 13.13 -11.80 22.43
N HIS A 353 14.13 -11.55 21.58
CA HIS A 353 15.51 -11.32 21.96
C HIS A 353 15.96 -9.92 21.53
N TYR A 354 16.59 -9.17 22.43
CA TYR A 354 17.10 -7.83 22.14
C TYR A 354 18.56 -7.64 22.57
N LYS A 355 19.24 -6.72 21.88
CA LYS A 355 20.48 -6.09 22.35
C LYS A 355 20.21 -4.59 22.45
N LEU A 356 20.40 -4.02 23.63
CA LEU A 356 20.18 -2.58 23.88
C LEU A 356 21.37 -1.97 24.63
N THR A 357 21.63 -0.67 24.48
CA THR A 357 22.57 0.02 25.39
C THR A 357 21.98 0.06 26.82
N PRO A 358 22.80 0.11 27.90
CA PRO A 358 22.28 -0.06 29.27
C PRO A 358 21.32 1.04 29.74
N ASP A 359 21.41 2.21 29.12
CA ASP A 359 20.58 3.41 29.30
C ASP A 359 19.34 3.44 28.39
N THR A 360 19.26 2.61 27.35
CA THR A 360 18.11 2.58 26.43
C THR A 360 16.89 1.94 27.10
N PRO A 361 15.72 2.62 27.15
CA PRO A 361 14.55 2.10 27.87
C PRO A 361 13.92 0.88 27.18
N LEU A 362 13.73 -0.20 27.94
CA LEU A 362 12.82 -1.29 27.61
C LEU A 362 11.49 -1.08 28.36
N ILE A 363 10.38 -1.00 27.63
CA ILE A 363 9.03 -0.83 28.20
C ILE A 363 8.27 -2.15 28.06
N ILE A 364 7.79 -2.68 29.18
CA ILE A 364 7.07 -3.96 29.24
C ILE A 364 5.64 -3.69 29.70
N ASN A 365 4.66 -3.94 28.84
CA ASN A 365 3.24 -3.84 29.19
C ASN A 365 2.64 -5.25 29.33
N ALA A 366 2.21 -5.59 30.55
CA ALA A 366 1.53 -6.81 30.92
C ALA A 366 0.23 -6.47 31.67
N LYS A 367 -0.54 -5.50 31.15
CA LYS A 367 -1.75 -4.98 31.82
C LYS A 367 -2.94 -5.92 31.64
N GLY A 368 -3.82 -5.93 32.63
CA GLY A 368 -5.14 -6.53 32.50
C GLY A 368 -6.04 -5.75 31.54
N GLY A 369 -6.86 -6.46 30.76
CA GLY A 369 -7.83 -5.86 29.86
C GLY A 369 -8.99 -5.20 30.62
N GLN A 370 -9.62 -4.19 30.03
CA GLN A 370 -10.75 -3.49 30.66
C GLN A 370 -12.05 -4.29 30.47
N GLY A 371 -12.82 -4.47 31.55
CA GLY A 371 -14.12 -5.14 31.51
C GLY A 371 -15.15 -4.33 30.70
N MET A 372 -16.01 -5.02 29.96
CA MET A 372 -17.05 -4.37 29.15
C MET A 372 -18.22 -3.91 30.03
N ASN A 373 -18.83 -2.77 29.72
CA ASN A 373 -20.04 -2.31 30.40
C ASN A 373 -21.22 -3.26 30.15
N GLY A 374 -22.11 -3.40 31.14
CA GLY A 374 -23.38 -4.10 30.99
C GLY A 374 -24.34 -3.39 30.05
N SER A 375 -25.16 -4.15 29.33
CA SER A 375 -26.16 -3.61 28.40
C SER A 375 -27.37 -3.04 29.16
N LYS A 376 -28.09 -2.11 28.53
CA LYS A 376 -29.42 -1.71 29.02
C LYS A 376 -30.33 -2.94 29.09
N GLY A 377 -31.04 -3.12 30.21
CA GLY A 377 -32.00 -4.21 30.40
C GLY A 377 -33.13 -4.19 29.36
N ARG A 378 -33.75 -5.34 29.11
CA ARG A 378 -34.84 -5.51 28.13
C ARG A 378 -36.21 -5.19 28.73
N GLN A 379 -37.22 -5.05 27.87
CA GLN A 379 -38.60 -4.73 28.27
C GLN A 379 -39.23 -5.77 29.23
N SER A 380 -38.72 -7.01 29.22
CA SER A 380 -39.09 -8.12 30.11
C SER A 380 -38.22 -8.24 31.38
N GLU A 381 -37.24 -7.36 31.58
CA GLU A 381 -36.22 -7.45 32.61
C GLU A 381 -36.31 -6.24 33.57
N THR A 382 -36.34 -6.49 34.87
CA THR A 382 -36.39 -5.44 35.90
C THR A 382 -35.03 -4.83 36.22
N ALA A 383 -33.95 -5.39 35.70
CA ALA A 383 -32.58 -4.93 35.91
C ALA A 383 -31.84 -4.69 34.59
N GLY A 384 -30.80 -3.85 34.62
CA GLY A 384 -29.77 -3.80 33.56
C GLY A 384 -28.73 -4.91 33.74
N GLY A 385 -27.98 -5.22 32.68
CA GLY A 385 -26.91 -6.23 32.74
C GLY A 385 -25.76 -5.79 33.65
N ASN A 386 -25.09 -6.72 34.32
CA ASN A 386 -23.91 -6.44 35.14
C ASN A 386 -22.72 -6.01 34.27
N GLY A 387 -21.78 -5.26 34.83
CA GLY A 387 -20.50 -4.95 34.21
C GLY A 387 -19.55 -6.15 34.26
N GLY A 388 -18.74 -6.33 33.21
CA GLY A 388 -17.74 -7.37 33.17
C GLY A 388 -16.55 -7.06 34.07
N ASN A 389 -15.97 -8.08 34.69
CA ASN A 389 -14.74 -7.90 35.47
C ASN A 389 -13.56 -7.50 34.56
N GLY A 390 -12.68 -6.65 35.08
CA GLY A 390 -11.36 -6.41 34.48
C GLY A 390 -10.44 -7.61 34.70
N GLY A 391 -9.48 -7.81 33.79
CA GLY A 391 -8.47 -8.86 33.94
C GLY A 391 -7.37 -8.45 34.93
N ASN A 392 -6.67 -9.42 35.50
CA ASN A 392 -5.49 -9.16 36.33
C ASN A 392 -4.30 -8.71 35.47
N GLY A 393 -3.38 -7.94 36.07
CA GLY A 393 -2.06 -7.70 35.51
C GLY A 393 -1.18 -8.95 35.57
N GLY A 394 -0.33 -9.12 34.56
CA GLY A 394 0.64 -10.21 34.47
C GLY A 394 1.90 -9.94 35.29
N SER A 395 2.47 -10.99 35.88
CA SER A 395 3.59 -10.89 36.80
C SER A 395 4.92 -10.84 36.06
N VAL A 396 5.85 -9.96 36.41
CA VAL A 396 7.15 -9.84 35.71
C VAL A 396 8.32 -10.13 36.64
N THR A 397 9.07 -11.20 36.35
CA THR A 397 10.33 -11.52 37.04
C THR A 397 11.53 -11.11 36.19
N ILE A 398 12.36 -10.21 36.68
CA ILE A 398 13.61 -9.81 36.05
C ILE A 398 14.76 -10.58 36.70
N ILE A 399 15.56 -11.29 35.89
CA ILE A 399 16.76 -12.00 36.35
C ILE A 399 17.98 -11.32 35.72
N LYS A 400 18.76 -10.63 36.55
CA LYS A 400 19.98 -9.93 36.15
C LYS A 400 21.19 -10.81 36.44
N ASP A 401 21.99 -11.05 35.41
CA ASP A 401 23.32 -11.60 35.59
C ASP A 401 24.20 -10.65 36.43
N PRO A 402 25.16 -11.15 37.25
CA PRO A 402 26.08 -10.29 38.00
C PRO A 402 26.91 -9.31 37.14
N SER A 403 27.01 -9.54 35.81
CA SER A 403 27.61 -8.58 34.87
C SER A 403 26.78 -7.29 34.64
N VAL A 404 25.50 -7.27 34.99
CA VAL A 404 24.56 -6.18 34.66
C VAL A 404 24.65 -5.02 35.65
N ALA A 405 25.57 -4.09 35.37
CA ALA A 405 25.76 -2.87 36.16
C ALA A 405 24.55 -1.91 36.10
N SER A 406 23.86 -1.84 34.97
CA SER A 406 22.64 -1.03 34.80
C SER A 406 21.72 -1.63 33.74
N PHE A 407 20.41 -1.40 33.88
CA PHE A 407 19.36 -1.86 32.95
C PHE A 407 18.15 -0.93 33.07
N ASN A 408 17.95 -0.07 32.07
CA ASN A 408 16.79 0.83 32.02
C ASN A 408 15.53 0.07 31.56
N VAL A 409 14.63 -0.22 32.51
CA VAL A 409 13.40 -0.98 32.26
C VAL A 409 12.21 -0.37 33.00
N THR A 410 11.07 -0.27 32.32
CA THR A 410 9.80 0.18 32.88
C THR A 410 8.77 -0.95 32.77
N ILE A 411 8.21 -1.38 33.90
CA ILE A 411 7.16 -2.41 33.95
C ILE A 411 5.80 -1.76 34.16
N ASN A 412 4.84 -2.16 33.34
CA ASN A 412 3.48 -1.65 33.27
C ASN A 412 2.50 -2.83 33.37
N ASN A 413 2.22 -3.27 34.59
CA ASN A 413 1.50 -4.52 34.88
C ASN A 413 0.24 -4.31 35.74
N GLN A 414 -0.45 -3.19 35.55
CA GLN A 414 -1.65 -2.87 36.32
C GLN A 414 -2.84 -3.75 35.92
N GLY A 415 -3.74 -4.01 36.87
CA GLY A 415 -5.03 -4.65 36.65
C GLY A 415 -5.96 -3.80 35.78
N GLY A 416 -6.87 -4.48 35.09
CA GLY A 416 -7.92 -3.84 34.31
C GLY A 416 -9.06 -3.33 35.19
N LYS A 417 -9.71 -2.23 34.82
CA LYS A 417 -10.95 -1.81 35.50
C LYS A 417 -12.09 -2.74 35.12
N GLY A 418 -13.03 -2.96 36.03
CA GLY A 418 -14.33 -3.52 35.67
C GLY A 418 -15.15 -2.54 34.83
N GLY A 419 -16.05 -3.08 34.02
CA GLY A 419 -17.03 -2.28 33.28
C GLY A 419 -18.16 -1.80 34.18
N ASN A 420 -18.82 -0.71 33.79
CA ASN A 420 -19.99 -0.21 34.52
C ASN A 420 -21.21 -1.12 34.27
N GLY A 421 -22.04 -1.33 35.29
CA GLY A 421 -23.33 -1.98 35.14
C GLY A 421 -24.32 -1.16 34.30
N GLY A 422 -25.11 -1.85 33.49
CA GLY A 422 -26.06 -1.25 32.56
C GLY A 422 -27.30 -0.67 33.27
N PRO A 423 -27.97 0.34 32.66
CA PRO A 423 -29.20 0.88 33.20
C PRO A 423 -30.39 -0.10 33.02
N PRO A 424 -31.41 -0.04 33.88
CA PRO A 424 -32.65 -0.81 33.71
C PRO A 424 -33.43 -0.38 32.47
N TYR A 425 -34.40 -1.19 32.03
CA TYR A 425 -35.31 -0.79 30.94
C TYR A 425 -36.21 0.40 31.35
N TYR A 426 -36.88 0.24 32.49
CA TYR A 426 -37.79 1.21 33.13
C TYR A 426 -37.07 2.01 34.22
N ASN A 427 -37.56 3.22 34.51
CA ASN A 427 -37.03 4.09 35.56
C ASN A 427 -37.24 3.56 37.00
N THR A 428 -38.13 2.59 37.19
CA THR A 428 -38.36 1.87 38.46
C THR A 428 -37.52 0.61 38.62
N GLY A 429 -36.71 0.24 37.60
CA GLY A 429 -35.85 -0.93 37.64
C GLY A 429 -34.50 -0.66 38.33
N ILE A 430 -33.67 -1.70 38.40
CA ILE A 430 -32.38 -1.69 39.11
C ILE A 430 -31.22 -1.60 38.10
N LYS A 431 -30.22 -0.75 38.37
CA LYS A 431 -28.96 -0.75 37.59
C LYS A 431 -28.23 -2.08 37.83
N GLY A 432 -27.68 -2.70 36.79
CA GLY A 432 -26.78 -3.83 36.97
C GLY A 432 -25.58 -3.47 37.85
N ASN A 433 -24.94 -4.47 38.48
CA ASN A 433 -23.77 -4.21 39.31
C ASN A 433 -22.58 -3.77 38.45
N ASP A 434 -21.71 -2.93 38.98
CA ASP A 434 -20.41 -2.64 38.35
C ASP A 434 -19.48 -3.86 38.49
N GLY A 435 -18.67 -4.13 37.46
CA GLY A 435 -17.72 -5.23 37.47
C GLY A 435 -16.53 -4.95 38.39
N ASN A 436 -15.90 -5.99 38.91
CA ASN A 436 -14.71 -5.83 39.75
C ASN A 436 -13.49 -5.43 38.91
N PRO A 437 -12.59 -4.57 39.44
CA PRO A 437 -11.25 -4.44 38.87
C PRO A 437 -10.45 -5.73 39.08
N GLY A 438 -9.54 -6.03 38.15
CA GLY A 438 -8.52 -7.05 38.35
C GLY A 438 -7.41 -6.56 39.28
N ALA A 439 -6.66 -7.49 39.87
CA ALA A 439 -5.49 -7.19 40.67
C ALA A 439 -4.31 -6.74 39.81
N ASP A 440 -3.43 -5.88 40.36
CA ASP A 440 -2.12 -5.60 39.76
C ASP A 440 -1.22 -6.84 39.83
N GLY A 441 -0.38 -7.06 38.81
CA GLY A 441 0.64 -8.09 38.84
C GLY A 441 1.82 -7.70 39.76
N TYR A 442 2.59 -8.67 40.24
CA TYR A 442 3.84 -8.36 40.96
C TYR A 442 5.00 -8.12 39.98
N THR A 443 5.97 -7.30 40.39
CA THR A 443 7.28 -7.19 39.73
C THR A 443 8.36 -7.64 40.72
N ASP A 444 9.21 -8.57 40.28
CA ASP A 444 10.29 -9.18 41.07
C ASP A 444 11.62 -8.96 40.35
N THR A 445 12.74 -8.83 41.08
CA THR A 445 14.06 -8.63 40.49
C THR A 445 15.13 -9.38 41.29
N LYS A 446 15.82 -10.30 40.62
CA LYS A 446 16.81 -11.20 41.20
C LYS A 446 18.16 -11.01 40.53
N ILE A 447 19.24 -11.18 41.31
CA ILE A 447 20.60 -11.27 40.78
C ILE A 447 21.01 -12.74 40.81
N ALA A 448 21.24 -13.33 39.64
CA ALA A 448 21.66 -14.72 39.47
C ALA A 448 22.29 -14.90 38.09
N SER A 449 23.28 -15.78 37.96
CA SER A 449 23.90 -16.10 36.67
C SER A 449 22.86 -16.61 35.68
N VAL A 450 22.80 -16.03 34.48
CA VAL A 450 21.78 -16.40 33.47
C VAL A 450 22.37 -17.21 32.33
N ASN A 451 21.56 -18.09 31.75
CA ASN A 451 21.80 -18.63 30.41
C ASN A 451 20.71 -18.10 29.46
N LEU A 452 21.14 -17.51 28.34
CA LEU A 452 20.29 -16.82 27.36
C LEU A 452 20.17 -17.66 26.08
N ASN A 453 18.95 -18.01 25.69
CA ASN A 453 18.65 -18.89 24.56
C ASN A 453 18.58 -18.11 23.23
N PHE A 454 19.72 -17.56 22.80
CA PHE A 454 19.92 -16.76 21.57
C PHE A 454 20.63 -17.54 20.46
#